data_AF-X6MGE8-F1
#
_entry.id   AF-X6MGE8-F1
#
_cell.length_a   1.000
_cell.length_b   1.000
_cell.length_c   1.000
_cell.angle_alpha   90.00
_cell.angle_beta   90.00
_cell.angle_gamma   90.00
#
_symmetry.space_group_name_H-M   'P 1'
#
loop_
_entity.id
_entity.type
_entity.pdbx_description
1 polymer ?
#
loop_
_entity_poly.entity_id
_entity_poly.type
_entity_poly.pdbx_seq_one_letter_code
_entity_poly.pdbx_strand_id
1 'polypeptide(L)'
;MDLTTVINNLKHPNYNARYSSISALRAYVKENSENLDLLNVKRLFQLLCNCLLDENWSVTQASPHVLDLSIHLPVILPHLILNLGNNKGIIRRSTLSTLIVFVKQLYSVDLILDTLINVGFIHDNPKVRQGSILVLPQVIELLPSSNTNHLFNALILRLIDENPSVVVSTEQTLAHLSRVKKKEFQSYQNQLDKELLTILTQHHPQIHAASLQQFSDMFTFEHVQ
;
A
#
# COMPACT_ATOMS: atom_id res chain seq x y z
N MET A 1 -0.57 -18.19 29.59
CA MET A 1 0.71 -17.74 28.99
C MET A 1 1.12 -16.45 29.65
N ASP A 2 2.38 -16.28 30.08
CA ASP A 2 2.85 -14.99 30.57
C ASP A 2 3.17 -14.06 29.39
N LEU A 3 2.28 -13.10 29.16
CA LEU A 3 2.45 -12.05 28.15
C LEU A 3 3.77 -11.29 28.35
N THR A 4 4.22 -11.09 29.58
CA THR A 4 5.46 -10.35 29.88
C THR A 4 6.67 -11.06 29.30
N THR A 5 6.78 -12.38 29.50
CA THR A 5 7.84 -13.21 28.93
C THR A 5 7.81 -13.21 27.40
N VAL A 6 6.63 -13.34 26.79
CA VAL A 6 6.48 -13.27 25.33
C VAL A 6 6.90 -11.91 24.79
N ILE A 7 6.45 -10.82 25.42
CA ILE A 7 6.80 -9.44 25.06
C ILE A 7 8.32 -9.20 25.15
N ASN A 8 8.97 -9.72 26.19
CA ASN A 8 10.42 -9.59 26.34
C ASN A 8 11.18 -10.37 25.26
N ASN A 9 10.68 -11.56 24.91
CA ASN A 9 11.30 -12.39 23.88
C ASN A 9 11.13 -11.83 22.45
N LEU A 10 10.12 -10.99 22.19
CA LEU A 10 10.01 -10.26 20.92
C LEU A 10 11.14 -9.23 20.71
N LYS A 11 11.85 -8.83 21.77
CA LYS A 11 13.02 -7.94 21.71
C LYS A 11 14.34 -8.70 21.74
N HIS A 12 14.30 -10.03 21.77
CA HIS A 12 15.49 -10.86 21.94
C HIS A 12 16.39 -10.81 20.69
N PRO A 13 17.73 -10.75 20.81
CA PRO A 13 18.64 -10.68 19.65
C PRO A 13 18.56 -11.91 18.74
N ASN A 14 18.21 -13.08 19.28
CA ASN A 14 17.97 -14.32 18.52
C ASN A 14 16.61 -14.30 17.81
N TYR A 15 16.59 -14.41 16.48
CA TYR A 15 15.38 -14.43 15.67
C TYR A 15 14.48 -15.65 15.94
N ASN A 16 15.04 -16.81 16.31
CA ASN A 16 14.26 -18.01 16.64
C ASN A 16 13.41 -17.78 17.89
N ALA A 17 13.94 -17.05 18.87
CA ALA A 17 13.21 -16.67 20.07
C ALA A 17 12.07 -15.69 19.74
N ARG A 18 12.31 -14.71 18.86
CA ARG A 18 11.29 -13.77 18.37
C ARG A 18 10.18 -14.50 17.60
N TYR A 19 10.53 -15.36 16.65
CA TYR A 19 9.59 -16.16 15.86
C TYR A 19 8.73 -17.10 16.71
N SER A 20 9.35 -17.81 17.66
CA SER A 20 8.62 -18.69 18.59
C SER A 20 7.65 -17.88 19.45
N SER A 21 8.04 -16.66 19.84
CA SER A 21 7.21 -15.75 20.64
C SER A 21 6.04 -15.18 19.83
N ILE A 22 6.23 -14.87 18.56
CA ILE A 22 5.16 -14.53 17.61
C ILE A 22 4.16 -15.69 17.50
N SER A 23 4.66 -16.91 17.36
CA SER A 23 3.81 -18.11 17.25
C SER A 23 3.01 -18.35 18.53
N ALA A 24 3.62 -18.18 19.70
CA ALA A 24 2.96 -18.27 20.99
C ALA A 24 1.91 -17.16 21.19
N LEU A 25 2.26 -15.92 20.79
CA LEU A 25 1.35 -14.78 20.85
C LEU A 25 0.13 -14.97 19.97
N ARG A 26 0.30 -15.60 18.80
CA ARG A 26 -0.79 -15.93 17.87
C ARG A 26 -1.78 -16.89 18.50
N ALA A 27 -1.28 -17.97 19.12
CA ALA A 27 -2.12 -18.95 19.79
C ALA A 27 -2.92 -18.29 20.92
N TYR A 28 -2.26 -17.48 21.74
CA TYR A 28 -2.88 -16.79 22.85
C TYR A 28 -3.99 -15.82 22.43
N VAL A 29 -3.76 -14.99 21.42
CA VAL A 29 -4.78 -14.05 20.93
C VAL A 29 -5.98 -14.81 20.38
N LYS A 30 -5.74 -15.85 19.58
CA LYS A 30 -6.83 -16.66 19.00
C LYS A 30 -7.73 -17.27 20.09
N GLU A 31 -7.15 -17.65 21.22
CA GLU A 31 -7.86 -18.22 22.36
C GLU A 31 -8.57 -17.16 23.25
N ASN A 32 -8.19 -15.88 23.15
CA ASN A 32 -8.60 -14.83 24.08
C ASN A 32 -9.16 -13.57 23.38
N SER A 33 -9.56 -13.65 22.10
CA SER A 33 -9.92 -12.50 21.27
C SER A 33 -11.02 -11.61 21.84
N GLU A 34 -11.96 -12.17 22.59
CA GLU A 34 -13.10 -11.45 23.18
C GLU A 34 -12.75 -10.71 24.49
N ASN A 35 -11.63 -11.09 25.13
CA ASN A 35 -11.24 -10.60 26.47
C ASN A 35 -9.91 -9.84 26.47
N LEU A 36 -9.39 -9.47 25.30
CA LEU A 36 -8.19 -8.64 25.19
C LEU A 36 -8.52 -7.21 25.61
N ASP A 37 -7.98 -6.77 26.75
CA ASP A 37 -8.13 -5.37 27.14
C ASP A 37 -7.46 -4.41 26.13
N LEU A 38 -8.03 -3.21 26.02
CA LEU A 38 -7.60 -2.17 25.08
C LEU A 38 -6.13 -1.74 25.26
N LEU A 39 -5.60 -1.83 26.48
CA LEU A 39 -4.22 -1.43 26.79
C LEU A 39 -3.21 -2.45 26.25
N ASN A 40 -3.55 -3.73 26.36
CA ASN A 40 -2.81 -4.87 25.83
C ASN A 40 -2.86 -4.88 24.31
N VAL A 41 -3.99 -4.54 23.69
CA VAL A 41 -4.08 -4.37 22.22
C VAL A 41 -3.08 -3.33 21.71
N LYS A 42 -3.00 -2.15 22.33
CA LYS A 42 -2.05 -1.10 21.91
C LYS A 42 -0.60 -1.53 22.06
N ARG A 43 -0.26 -2.24 23.15
CA ARG A 43 1.09 -2.74 23.41
C ARG A 43 1.47 -3.91 22.50
N LEU A 44 0.55 -4.85 22.27
CA LEU A 44 0.66 -5.92 21.28
C LEU A 44 0.88 -5.34 19.90
N PHE A 45 0.14 -4.29 19.55
CA PHE A 45 0.28 -3.60 18.29
C PHE A 45 1.67 -2.95 18.13
N GLN A 46 2.16 -2.19 19.10
CA GLN A 46 3.53 -1.64 19.04
C GLN A 46 4.59 -2.73 18.87
N LEU A 47 4.42 -3.86 19.55
CA LEU A 47 5.34 -4.98 19.45
C LEU A 47 5.27 -5.67 18.10
N LEU A 48 4.07 -5.85 17.55
CA LEU A 48 3.87 -6.37 16.21
C LEU A 48 4.43 -5.42 15.17
N CYS A 49 4.25 -4.10 15.30
CA CYS A 49 4.95 -3.11 14.48
C CYS A 49 6.46 -3.30 14.54
N ASN A 50 7.05 -3.50 15.72
CA ASN A 50 8.49 -3.75 15.84
C ASN A 50 8.90 -5.06 15.16
N CYS A 51 8.06 -6.11 15.21
CA CYS A 51 8.32 -7.37 14.52
C CYS A 51 8.10 -7.28 13.00
N LEU A 52 7.22 -6.39 12.54
CA LEU A 52 7.09 -6.02 11.13
C LEU A 52 8.27 -5.17 10.65
N LEU A 53 9.10 -4.65 11.55
CA LEU A 53 10.37 -3.97 11.27
C LEU A 53 11.58 -4.85 11.53
N ASP A 54 11.38 -6.15 11.79
CA ASP A 54 12.45 -7.09 12.11
C ASP A 54 13.38 -7.31 10.91
N GLU A 55 14.67 -7.48 11.18
CA GLU A 55 15.67 -7.75 10.14
C GLU A 55 15.54 -9.18 9.56
N ASN A 56 14.85 -10.08 10.26
CA ASN A 56 14.63 -11.45 9.83
C ASN A 56 13.26 -11.62 9.14
N TRP A 57 13.30 -12.03 7.86
CA TRP A 57 12.11 -12.24 7.03
C TRP A 57 11.06 -13.18 7.66
N SER A 58 11.48 -14.26 8.33
CA SER A 58 10.55 -15.22 8.94
C SER A 58 9.75 -14.60 10.09
N VAL A 59 10.35 -13.68 10.84
CA VAL A 59 9.70 -12.90 11.91
C VAL A 59 8.72 -11.91 11.28
N THR A 60 9.13 -11.20 10.24
CA THR A 60 8.28 -10.26 9.48
C THR A 60 7.06 -10.95 8.90
N GLN A 61 7.22 -12.13 8.28
CA GLN A 61 6.14 -12.86 7.61
C GLN A 61 5.12 -13.44 8.60
N ALA A 62 5.56 -13.88 9.77
CA ALA A 62 4.67 -14.48 10.77
C ALA A 62 3.88 -13.44 11.58
N SER A 63 4.37 -12.20 11.68
CA SER A 63 3.78 -11.13 12.51
C SER A 63 2.35 -10.74 12.14
N PRO A 64 1.97 -10.55 10.86
CA PRO A 64 0.59 -10.21 10.48
C PRO A 64 -0.44 -11.27 10.87
N HIS A 65 -0.03 -12.53 11.05
CA HIS A 65 -0.90 -13.64 11.37
C HIS A 65 -1.22 -13.78 12.87
N VAL A 66 -0.59 -12.97 13.73
CA VAL A 66 -0.68 -13.07 15.20
C VAL A 66 -2.00 -12.54 15.75
N LEU A 67 -2.56 -11.54 15.08
CA LEU A 67 -3.85 -10.95 15.42
C LEU A 67 -4.70 -11.02 14.16
N ASP A 68 -6.01 -11.25 14.31
CA ASP A 68 -6.95 -10.80 13.27
C ASP A 68 -6.93 -9.26 13.30
N LEU A 69 -5.92 -8.69 12.63
CA LEU A 69 -5.65 -7.26 12.63
C LEU A 69 -6.70 -6.48 11.85
N SER A 70 -7.66 -7.15 11.20
CA SER A 70 -8.73 -6.50 10.43
C SER A 70 -9.43 -5.41 11.25
N ILE A 71 -9.78 -5.71 12.51
CA ILE A 71 -10.49 -4.78 13.41
C ILE A 71 -9.63 -3.61 13.88
N HIS A 72 -8.30 -3.74 13.82
CA HIS A 72 -7.36 -2.70 14.25
C HIS A 72 -6.70 -2.00 13.07
N LEU A 73 -6.85 -2.51 11.85
CA LEU A 73 -6.22 -1.99 10.65
C LEU A 73 -6.41 -0.48 10.47
N PRO A 74 -7.60 0.12 10.72
CA PRO A 74 -7.77 1.58 10.60
C PRO A 74 -6.83 2.40 11.49
N VAL A 75 -6.45 1.88 12.67
CA VAL A 75 -5.54 2.56 13.62
C VAL A 75 -4.08 2.37 13.22
N ILE A 76 -3.78 1.22 12.65
CA ILE A 76 -2.42 0.73 12.38
C ILE A 76 -1.88 1.29 11.08
N LEU A 77 -2.72 1.28 10.05
CA LEU A 77 -2.36 1.53 8.68
C LEU A 77 -1.74 2.91 8.44
N PRO A 78 -2.21 4.02 9.08
CA PRO A 78 -1.54 5.31 8.98
C PRO A 78 -0.07 5.23 9.41
N HIS A 79 0.22 4.61 10.55
CA HIS A 79 1.58 4.49 11.09
C HIS A 79 2.48 3.66 10.19
N LEU A 80 1.95 2.60 9.57
CA LEU A 80 2.68 1.81 8.59
C LEU A 80 3.00 2.62 7.34
N ILE A 81 2.05 3.38 6.80
CA ILE A 81 2.28 4.19 5.59
C ILE A 81 3.40 5.22 5.81
N LEU A 82 3.49 5.83 6.99
CA LEU A 82 4.60 6.73 7.32
C LEU A 82 5.99 6.06 7.22
N ASN A 83 6.08 4.76 7.49
CA ASN A 83 7.34 4.01 7.39
C ASN A 83 7.81 3.82 5.93
N LEU A 84 6.95 4.03 4.93
CA LEU A 84 7.36 4.04 3.52
C LEU A 84 8.33 5.18 3.21
N GLY A 85 8.29 6.27 3.97
CA GLY A 85 9.25 7.37 3.87
C GLY A 85 10.52 7.19 4.70
N ASN A 86 10.72 6.05 5.37
CA ASN A 86 11.87 5.83 6.25
C ASN A 86 13.18 5.78 5.46
N ASN A 87 14.26 6.35 6.00
CA ASN A 87 15.59 6.32 5.37
C ASN A 87 16.16 4.89 5.25
N LYS A 88 15.82 4.00 6.19
CA LYS A 88 16.28 2.61 6.19
C LYS A 88 15.47 1.78 5.19
N GLY A 89 16.14 1.29 4.14
CA GLY A 89 15.48 0.47 3.11
C GLY A 89 14.84 -0.82 3.63
N ILE A 90 15.39 -1.41 4.70
CA ILE A 90 14.80 -2.59 5.36
C ILE A 90 13.42 -2.29 5.95
N ILE A 91 13.23 -1.09 6.53
CA ILE A 91 11.95 -0.66 7.11
C ILE A 91 10.92 -0.48 5.99
N ARG A 92 11.30 0.16 4.88
CA ARG A 92 10.41 0.34 3.72
C ARG A 92 9.95 -0.99 3.13
N ARG A 93 10.89 -1.93 2.93
CA ARG A 93 10.57 -3.27 2.37
C ARG A 93 9.67 -4.08 3.29
N SER A 94 9.90 -4.02 4.60
CA SER A 94 9.10 -4.79 5.56
C SER A 94 7.70 -4.20 5.71
N THR A 95 7.59 -2.86 5.64
CA THR A 95 6.31 -2.16 5.56
C THR A 95 5.51 -2.58 4.32
N LEU A 96 6.12 -2.54 3.14
CA LEU A 96 5.49 -3.02 1.90
C LEU A 96 5.06 -4.48 1.99
N SER A 97 5.92 -5.35 2.53
CA SER A 97 5.60 -6.77 2.71
C SER A 97 4.39 -6.96 3.62
N THR A 98 4.28 -6.14 4.67
CA THR A 98 3.11 -6.10 5.57
C THR A 98 1.85 -5.68 4.82
N LEU A 99 1.92 -4.62 4.03
CA LEU A 99 0.79 -4.15 3.22
C LEU A 99 0.32 -5.23 2.24
N ILE A 100 1.24 -5.91 1.55
CA ILE A 100 0.92 -7.03 0.66
C ILE A 100 0.21 -8.15 1.41
N VAL A 101 0.66 -8.47 2.62
CA VAL A 101 0.00 -9.48 3.46
C VAL A 101 -1.42 -9.06 3.81
N PHE A 102 -1.63 -7.79 4.18
CA PHE A 102 -2.96 -7.27 4.45
C PHE A 102 -3.86 -7.30 3.21
N VAL A 103 -3.37 -6.88 2.04
CA VAL A 103 -4.15 -6.96 0.80
C VAL A 103 -4.57 -8.41 0.49
N LYS A 104 -3.70 -9.39 0.75
CA LYS A 104 -3.96 -10.80 0.48
C LYS A 104 -4.90 -11.47 1.49
N GLN A 105 -4.87 -11.02 2.74
CA GLN A 105 -5.57 -11.70 3.85
C GLN A 105 -6.82 -10.97 4.31
N LEU A 106 -6.87 -9.65 4.13
CA LEU A 106 -7.93 -8.79 4.62
C LEU A 106 -8.75 -8.31 3.43
N TYR A 107 -10.07 -8.50 3.50
CA TYR A 107 -11.00 -8.14 2.42
C TYR A 107 -11.24 -6.62 2.26
N SER A 108 -10.45 -5.76 2.92
CA SER A 108 -10.63 -4.30 2.90
C SER A 108 -9.49 -3.59 2.18
N VAL A 109 -9.41 -3.85 0.87
CA VAL A 109 -8.49 -3.18 -0.05
C VAL A 109 -8.74 -1.66 -0.06
N ASP A 110 -10.00 -1.26 -0.03
CA ASP A 110 -10.40 0.15 -0.09
C ASP A 110 -9.78 0.93 1.07
N LEU A 111 -9.78 0.37 2.29
CA LEU A 111 -9.12 1.00 3.44
C LEU A 111 -7.61 1.21 3.23
N ILE A 112 -6.94 0.26 2.56
CA ILE A 112 -5.51 0.37 2.22
C ILE A 112 -5.29 1.51 1.21
N LEU A 113 -6.09 1.56 0.15
CA LEU A 113 -5.99 2.60 -0.87
C LEU A 113 -6.35 3.98 -0.30
N ASP A 114 -7.44 4.08 0.45
CA ASP A 114 -7.87 5.32 1.09
C ASP A 114 -6.83 5.85 2.05
N THR A 115 -6.18 4.98 2.82
CA THR A 115 -5.13 5.44 3.73
C THR A 115 -3.86 5.84 2.96
N LEU A 116 -3.50 5.14 1.87
CA LEU A 116 -2.39 5.57 1.01
C LEU A 116 -2.63 6.97 0.42
N ILE A 117 -3.87 7.27 0.02
CA ILE A 117 -4.25 8.59 -0.49
C ILE A 117 -4.23 9.64 0.63
N ASN A 118 -5.00 9.40 1.69
CA ASN A 118 -5.27 10.40 2.74
C ASN A 118 -4.13 10.59 3.74
N VAL A 119 -3.24 9.61 3.87
CA VAL A 119 -2.07 9.70 4.78
C VAL A 119 -0.76 9.73 4.01
N GLY A 120 -0.66 9.00 2.90
CA GLY A 120 0.58 8.87 2.15
C GLY A 120 0.79 9.99 1.12
N PHE A 121 -0.12 10.12 0.16
CA PHE A 121 0.07 10.99 -1.02
C PHE A 121 0.04 12.47 -0.67
N ILE A 122 -0.72 12.84 0.35
CA ILE A 122 -0.85 14.23 0.80
C ILE A 122 0.02 14.57 2.01
N HIS A 123 0.94 13.67 2.41
CA HIS A 123 1.80 13.89 3.57
C HIS A 123 2.78 15.05 3.37
N ASP A 124 3.09 15.81 4.42
CA ASP A 124 4.04 16.94 4.35
C ASP A 124 5.47 16.49 3.97
N ASN A 125 5.89 15.34 4.48
CA ASN A 125 7.20 14.76 4.15
C ASN A 125 7.20 14.14 2.73
N PRO A 126 8.00 14.67 1.78
CA PRO A 126 8.04 14.17 0.41
C PRO A 126 8.54 12.71 0.31
N LYS A 127 9.34 12.22 1.27
CA LYS A 127 9.77 10.82 1.29
C LYS A 127 8.59 9.88 1.55
N VAL A 128 7.63 10.30 2.38
CA VAL A 128 6.42 9.52 2.65
C VAL A 128 5.54 9.50 1.39
N ARG A 129 5.34 10.66 0.74
CA ARG A 129 4.63 10.74 -0.55
C ARG A 129 5.25 9.82 -1.59
N GLN A 130 6.56 9.94 -1.80
CA GLN A 130 7.32 9.11 -2.74
C GLN A 130 7.20 7.62 -2.42
N GLY A 131 7.44 7.23 -1.17
CA GLY A 131 7.35 5.84 -0.75
C GLY A 131 5.95 5.25 -0.93
N SER A 132 4.91 6.04 -0.66
CA SER A 132 3.50 5.63 -0.83
C SER A 132 3.13 5.42 -2.29
N ILE A 133 3.69 6.21 -3.20
CA ILE A 133 3.48 6.04 -4.65
C ILE A 133 4.18 4.78 -5.17
N LEU A 134 5.44 4.57 -4.76
CA LEU A 134 6.27 3.47 -5.25
C LEU A 134 5.75 2.07 -4.86
N VAL A 135 4.90 1.96 -3.84
CA VAL A 135 4.29 0.68 -3.46
C VAL A 135 3.07 0.32 -4.29
N LEU A 136 2.44 1.27 -4.98
CA LEU A 136 1.19 1.06 -5.71
C LEU A 136 1.24 -0.05 -6.76
N PRO A 137 2.29 -0.20 -7.60
CA PRO A 137 2.34 -1.26 -8.59
C PRO A 137 2.05 -2.64 -7.99
N GLN A 138 2.67 -2.92 -6.84
CA GLN A 138 2.59 -4.21 -6.18
C GLN A 138 1.27 -4.40 -5.42
N VAL A 139 0.69 -3.31 -4.89
CA VAL A 139 -0.62 -3.34 -4.25
C VAL A 139 -1.71 -3.54 -5.29
N ILE A 140 -1.73 -2.75 -6.37
CA ILE A 140 -2.76 -2.76 -7.43
C ILE A 140 -2.81 -4.09 -8.18
N GLU A 141 -1.65 -4.71 -8.43
CA GLU A 141 -1.58 -6.02 -9.09
C GLU A 141 -2.29 -7.13 -8.31
N LEU A 142 -2.39 -6.99 -6.98
CA LEU A 142 -3.06 -7.96 -6.11
C LEU A 142 -4.56 -7.70 -5.97
N LEU A 143 -5.07 -6.60 -6.52
CA LEU A 143 -6.47 -6.25 -6.38
C LEU A 143 -7.32 -6.98 -7.43
N PRO A 144 -8.47 -7.55 -7.05
CA PRO A 144 -9.53 -7.82 -8.02
C PRO A 144 -9.93 -6.50 -8.68
N SER A 145 -10.53 -6.56 -9.87
CA SER A 145 -11.03 -5.39 -10.60
C SER A 145 -11.91 -4.53 -9.69
N SER A 146 -11.29 -3.51 -9.10
CA SER A 146 -11.81 -2.62 -8.07
C SER A 146 -11.88 -1.22 -8.66
N ASN A 147 -12.78 -0.40 -8.12
CA ASN A 147 -12.92 0.99 -8.54
C ASN A 147 -11.70 1.79 -8.05
N THR A 148 -10.66 1.86 -8.87
CA THR A 148 -9.39 2.52 -8.58
C THR A 148 -9.38 3.97 -9.09
N ASN A 149 -10.52 4.51 -9.54
CA ASN A 149 -10.60 5.85 -10.12
C ASN A 149 -10.11 6.93 -9.15
N HIS A 150 -10.51 6.85 -7.87
CA HIS A 150 -10.10 7.84 -6.87
C HIS A 150 -8.59 7.81 -6.60
N LEU A 151 -7.99 6.61 -6.67
CA LEU A 151 -6.55 6.41 -6.56
C LEU A 151 -5.80 7.03 -7.75
N PHE A 152 -6.28 6.81 -8.97
CA PHE A 152 -5.64 7.40 -10.14
C PHE A 152 -5.77 8.94 -10.14
N ASN A 153 -6.90 9.50 -9.68
CA ASN A 153 -7.06 10.96 -9.58
C ASN A 153 -6.01 11.52 -8.61
N ALA A 154 -5.91 10.91 -7.42
CA ALA A 154 -4.94 11.31 -6.42
C ALA A 154 -3.50 11.17 -6.93
N LEU A 155 -3.20 10.12 -7.72
CA LEU A 155 -1.88 9.90 -8.29
C LEU A 155 -1.54 10.95 -9.36
N ILE A 156 -2.47 11.33 -10.24
CA ILE A 156 -2.24 12.38 -11.25
C ILE A 156 -1.92 13.72 -10.58
N LEU A 157 -2.59 14.04 -9.48
CA LEU A 157 -2.29 15.25 -8.70
C LEU A 157 -0.88 15.27 -8.08
N ARG A 158 -0.12 14.16 -8.14
CA ARG A 158 1.30 14.10 -7.73
C ARG A 158 2.27 14.38 -8.89
N LEU A 159 1.80 14.54 -10.12
CA LEU A 159 2.61 15.01 -11.25
C LEU A 159 3.01 16.48 -11.11
N ILE A 160 2.23 17.25 -10.35
CA ILE A 160 2.50 18.66 -10.03
C ILE A 160 3.08 18.85 -8.62
N ASP A 161 3.64 17.80 -8.03
CA ASP A 161 4.24 17.88 -6.69
C ASP A 161 5.46 18.81 -6.69
N GLU A 162 5.61 19.58 -5.60
CA GLU A 162 6.75 20.48 -5.39
C GLU A 162 8.10 19.75 -5.37
N ASN A 163 8.10 18.45 -5.04
CA ASN A 163 9.31 17.64 -4.96
C ASN A 163 9.50 16.84 -6.26
N PRO A 164 10.59 17.09 -7.02
CA PRO A 164 10.83 16.39 -8.29
C PRO A 164 10.92 14.87 -8.16
N SER A 165 11.38 14.34 -7.01
CA SER A 165 11.47 12.89 -6.81
C SER A 165 10.09 12.24 -6.70
N VAL A 166 9.09 12.98 -6.19
CA VAL A 166 7.70 12.54 -6.13
C VAL A 166 7.11 12.53 -7.53
N VAL A 167 7.34 13.58 -8.33
CA VAL A 167 6.91 13.65 -9.73
C VAL A 167 7.46 12.47 -10.54
N VAL A 168 8.78 12.25 -10.50
CA VAL A 168 9.42 11.13 -11.23
C VAL A 168 8.85 9.77 -10.79
N SER A 169 8.63 9.57 -9.49
CA SER A 169 8.07 8.30 -8.98
C SER A 169 6.62 8.11 -9.41
N THR A 170 5.87 9.22 -9.51
CA THR A 170 4.49 9.25 -10.04
C THR A 170 4.47 8.86 -11.51
N GLU A 171 5.34 9.45 -12.31
CA GLU A 171 5.44 9.16 -13.75
C GLU A 171 5.78 7.69 -14.00
N GLN A 172 6.75 7.15 -13.27
CA GLN A 172 7.11 5.73 -13.33
C GLN A 172 5.94 4.81 -12.97
N THR A 173 5.20 5.19 -11.92
CA THR A 173 4.05 4.41 -11.45
C THR A 173 2.90 4.44 -12.46
N LEU A 174 2.55 5.60 -13.00
CA LEU A 174 1.53 5.74 -14.05
C LEU A 174 1.92 4.97 -15.32
N ALA A 175 3.19 5.07 -15.74
CA ALA A 175 3.71 4.30 -16.88
C ALA A 175 3.59 2.79 -16.65
N HIS A 176 3.89 2.29 -15.44
CA HIS A 176 3.70 0.88 -15.09
C HIS A 176 2.22 0.46 -15.15
N LEU A 177 1.34 1.23 -14.52
CA LEU A 177 -0.09 0.93 -14.45
C LEU A 177 -0.77 0.96 -15.84
N SER A 178 -0.38 1.90 -16.70
CA SER A 178 -0.87 1.96 -18.08
C SER A 178 -0.52 0.71 -18.91
N ARG A 179 0.54 -0.02 -18.54
CA ARG A 179 0.94 -1.27 -19.20
C ARG A 179 0.23 -2.48 -18.60
N VAL A 180 0.24 -2.61 -17.28
CA VAL A 180 -0.25 -3.81 -16.58
C VAL A 180 -1.78 -3.83 -16.43
N LYS A 181 -2.41 -2.67 -16.32
CA LYS A 181 -3.87 -2.50 -16.22
C LYS A 181 -4.40 -1.68 -17.39
N LYS A 182 -3.96 -1.99 -18.61
CA LYS A 182 -4.20 -1.17 -19.82
C LYS A 182 -5.69 -0.83 -20.02
N LYS A 183 -6.59 -1.81 -19.92
CA LYS A 183 -8.03 -1.60 -20.15
C LYS A 183 -8.65 -0.71 -19.08
N GLU A 184 -8.33 -0.96 -17.82
CA GLU A 184 -8.81 -0.16 -16.69
C GLU A 184 -8.25 1.26 -16.76
N PHE A 185 -6.96 1.41 -17.08
CA PHE A 185 -6.31 2.70 -17.24
C PHE A 185 -6.94 3.52 -18.38
N GLN A 186 -7.24 2.90 -19.52
CA GLN A 186 -7.94 3.55 -20.64
C GLN A 186 -9.38 3.94 -20.27
N SER A 187 -10.10 3.03 -19.62
CA SER A 187 -11.46 3.31 -19.13
C SER A 187 -11.47 4.51 -18.19
N TYR A 188 -10.48 4.58 -17.29
CA TYR A 188 -10.30 5.69 -16.38
C TYR A 188 -9.93 7.01 -17.10
N GLN A 189 -9.02 6.98 -18.07
CA GLN A 189 -8.64 8.17 -18.84
C GLN A 189 -9.86 8.84 -19.50
N ASN A 190 -10.82 8.05 -19.98
CA ASN A 190 -12.04 8.57 -20.61
C ASN A 190 -13.02 9.21 -19.61
N GLN A 191 -12.82 8.98 -18.31
CA GLN A 191 -13.64 9.51 -17.23
C GLN A 191 -12.96 10.68 -16.50
N LEU A 192 -11.74 11.05 -16.90
CA LEU A 192 -11.01 12.18 -16.32
C LEU A 192 -11.74 13.49 -16.60
N ASP A 193 -11.76 14.35 -15.59
CA ASP A 193 -12.09 15.74 -15.81
C ASP A 193 -11.00 16.44 -16.65
N LYS A 194 -11.35 17.60 -17.20
CA LYS A 194 -10.48 18.35 -18.12
C LYS A 194 -9.18 18.79 -17.46
N GLU A 195 -9.19 19.07 -16.16
CA GLU A 195 -8.02 19.56 -15.42
C GLU A 195 -6.99 18.44 -15.26
N LEU A 196 -7.43 17.29 -14.73
CA LEU A 196 -6.58 16.11 -14.55
C LEU A 196 -6.08 15.55 -15.88
N LEU A 197 -6.90 15.58 -16.93
CA LEU A 197 -6.47 15.18 -18.27
C LEU A 197 -5.37 16.11 -18.79
N THR A 198 -5.47 17.42 -18.54
CA THR A 198 -4.44 18.39 -18.93
C THR A 198 -3.12 18.11 -18.22
N ILE A 199 -3.17 17.88 -16.90
CA ILE A 199 -1.98 17.53 -16.10
C ILE A 199 -1.34 16.24 -16.63
N LEU A 200 -2.15 15.20 -16.86
CA LEU A 200 -1.65 13.92 -17.35
C LEU A 200 -1.00 14.06 -18.74
N THR A 201 -1.62 14.79 -19.67
CA THR A 201 -1.09 14.95 -21.04
C THR A 201 0.20 15.79 -21.07
N GLN A 202 0.35 16.78 -20.17
CA GLN A 202 1.59 17.57 -20.06
C GLN A 202 2.80 16.72 -19.66
N HIS A 203 2.60 15.79 -18.72
CA HIS A 203 3.69 14.93 -18.20
C HIS A 203 3.83 13.61 -18.95
N HIS A 204 2.77 13.13 -19.60
CA HIS A 204 2.72 11.85 -20.29
C HIS A 204 2.03 11.93 -21.67
N PRO A 205 2.57 12.71 -22.62
CA PRO A 205 1.97 12.86 -23.95
C PRO A 205 1.85 11.53 -24.71
N GLN A 206 2.80 10.61 -24.46
CA GLN A 206 2.86 9.27 -25.05
C GLN A 206 1.65 8.40 -24.64
N ILE A 207 1.14 8.58 -23.41
CA ILE A 207 0.03 7.79 -22.86
C ILE A 207 -1.31 8.31 -23.41
N HIS A 208 -1.39 9.60 -23.77
CA HIS A 208 -2.56 10.17 -24.43
C HIS A 208 -2.63 9.85 -25.94
N ALA A 209 -1.50 9.82 -26.63
CA ALA A 209 -1.46 9.45 -28.05
C ALA A 209 -1.98 8.01 -28.28
N ALA A 210 -1.65 7.08 -27.39
CA ALA A 210 -2.10 5.68 -27.48
C ALA A 210 -3.61 5.49 -27.22
N SER A 211 -4.27 6.40 -26.50
CA SER A 211 -5.73 6.37 -26.30
C SER A 211 -6.48 7.00 -27.48
N LEU A 212 -5.97 8.11 -28.04
CA LEU A 212 -6.59 8.77 -29.21
C LEU A 212 -6.50 7.94 -30.50
N GLN A 213 -5.39 7.22 -30.71
CA GLN A 213 -5.21 6.40 -31.91
C GLN A 213 -6.19 5.22 -31.96
N GLN A 214 -6.50 4.61 -30.80
CA GLN A 214 -7.51 3.56 -30.70
C GLN A 214 -8.96 4.08 -30.83
N PHE A 215 -9.24 5.31 -30.39
CA PHE A 215 -10.53 5.95 -30.66
C PHE A 215 -10.70 6.26 -32.15
N SER A 216 -9.65 6.77 -32.81
CA SER A 216 -9.64 6.97 -34.26
C SER A 216 -9.85 5.67 -35.02
N ASP A 217 -9.20 4.58 -34.60
CA ASP A 217 -9.35 3.25 -35.21
C ASP A 217 -10.74 2.66 -34.99
N MET A 218 -11.42 2.99 -33.88
CA MET A 218 -12.78 2.51 -33.60
C MET A 218 -13.85 3.23 -34.45
N PHE A 219 -13.58 4.45 -34.92
CA PHE A 219 -14.47 5.22 -35.79
C PHE A 219 -14.16 5.08 -37.29
N THR A 220 -13.00 4.55 -37.67
CA THR A 220 -12.67 4.29 -39.09
C THR A 220 -13.24 2.97 -39.63
N PHE A 221 -13.74 2.07 -38.77
CA PHE A 221 -14.39 0.83 -39.20
C PHE A 221 -15.85 0.98 -39.66
N GLU A 222 -16.48 2.15 -39.53
CA GLU A 222 -17.85 2.37 -40.02
C GLU A 222 -17.95 2.83 -41.48
N HIS A 223 -16.83 3.04 -42.21
CA HIS A 223 -16.84 3.52 -43.60
C HIS A 223 -15.95 2.69 -44.54
N VAL A 224 -16.11 1.36 -44.51
CA VAL A 224 -15.73 0.52 -45.65
C VAL A 224 -16.88 -0.43 -45.93
N GLN A 225 -17.73 -0.03 -46.89
CA GLN A 225 -18.66 -0.90 -47.61
C GLN A 225 -17.90 -1.84 -48.54
#